data_AF-A0A845Y436-F1
#
_entry.id   AF-A0A845Y436-F1
#
_cell.length_a   1.000
_cell.length_b   1.000
_cell.length_c   1.000
_cell.angle_alpha   90.00
_cell.angle_beta   90.00
_cell.angle_gamma   90.00
#
_symmetry.space_group_name_H-M   'P 1'
#
loop_
_entity.id
_entity.type
_entity.pdbx_description
1 polymer ?
#
loop_
_entity_poly.entity_id
_entity_poly.type
_entity_poly.pdbx_seq_one_letter_code
_entity_poly.pdbx_strand_id
1 'polypeptide(L)'
;MNKSGYVYLIQYPNNHYKIGRSKSPANRLKQLQRTSPQRLYLLHTIRTPDMVALEKALHQQYGTKKDRRGEYFRLSDDDVWAIASLISPKLLDAASQAAE
;
A
#
# COMPACT_ATOMS: atom_id res chain seq x y z
N MET A 1 -2.35 21.25 4.52
CA MET A 1 -2.99 20.13 3.77
C MET A 1 -3.01 18.88 4.65
N ASN A 2 -4.17 18.23 4.82
CA ASN A 2 -4.31 17.05 5.68
C ASN A 2 -3.65 15.82 5.03
N LYS A 3 -2.45 15.46 5.50
CA LYS A 3 -1.66 14.34 4.96
C LYS A 3 -2.02 12.98 5.55
N SER A 4 -2.94 12.93 6.49
CA SER A 4 -3.37 11.68 7.11
C SER A 4 -4.28 10.88 6.17
N GLY A 5 -4.08 9.57 6.15
CA GLY A 5 -4.80 8.65 5.28
C GLY A 5 -4.21 7.25 5.31
N TYR A 6 -4.22 6.59 4.16
CA TYR A 6 -3.73 5.23 4.03
C TYR A 6 -2.77 5.12 2.86
N VAL A 7 -1.76 4.27 3.03
CA VAL A 7 -1.03 3.66 1.91
C VAL A 7 -1.59 2.26 1.71
N TYR A 8 -1.81 1.84 0.47
CA TYR A 8 -2.38 0.56 0.12
C TYR A 8 -1.45 -0.24 -0.78
N LEU A 9 -1.63 -1.56 -0.73
CA LEU A 9 -1.07 -2.50 -1.68
C LEU A 9 -2.22 -3.18 -2.44
N ILE A 10 -2.30 -2.94 -3.75
CA ILE A 10 -3.28 -3.59 -4.63
C ILE A 10 -2.55 -4.55 -5.57
N GLN A 11 -3.02 -5.78 -5.64
CA GLN A 11 -2.57 -6.77 -6.61
C GLN A 11 -3.37 -6.65 -7.91
N TYR A 12 -2.62 -6.64 -9.00
CA TYR A 12 -3.05 -6.79 -10.37
C TYR A 12 -2.64 -8.18 -10.87
N PRO A 13 -3.24 -8.65 -11.97
CA PRO A 13 -2.83 -9.88 -12.63
C PRO A 13 -1.37 -9.83 -13.10
N ASN A 14 -0.81 -11.01 -13.39
CA ASN A 14 0.58 -11.20 -13.82
C ASN A 14 1.63 -10.70 -12.79
N ASN A 15 1.34 -10.88 -11.49
CA ASN A 15 2.23 -10.50 -10.39
C ASN A 15 2.64 -9.02 -10.41
N HIS A 16 1.71 -8.16 -10.82
CA HIS A 16 1.87 -6.71 -10.74
C HIS A 16 1.23 -6.19 -9.47
N TYR A 17 1.92 -5.26 -8.83
CA TYR A 17 1.44 -4.66 -7.59
C TYR A 17 1.46 -3.15 -7.71
N LYS A 18 0.49 -2.49 -7.09
CA LYS A 18 0.43 -1.05 -6.97
C LYS A 18 0.51 -0.64 -5.51
N ILE A 19 1.57 0.10 -5.19
CA ILE A 19 1.71 0.83 -3.94
C ILE A 19 1.20 2.24 -4.20
N GLY A 20 0.16 2.66 -3.49
CA GLY A 20 -0.39 4.01 -3.65
C GLY A 20 -1.06 4.50 -2.38
N ARG A 21 -1.50 5.77 -2.39
CA ARG A 21 -2.14 6.40 -1.23
C ARG A 21 -3.58 6.81 -1.50
N SER A 22 -4.43 6.79 -0.47
CA SER A 22 -5.80 7.27 -0.52
C SER A 22 -6.36 7.52 0.88
N LYS A 23 -7.33 8.43 1.00
CA LYS A 23 -8.16 8.55 2.22
C LYS A 23 -9.19 7.41 2.33
N SER A 24 -9.51 6.77 1.20
CA SER A 24 -10.47 5.67 1.11
C SER A 24 -9.97 4.61 0.13
N PRO A 25 -9.12 3.65 0.56
CA PRO A 25 -8.57 2.59 -0.29
C PRO A 25 -9.65 1.77 -1.01
N ALA A 26 -10.77 1.45 -0.34
CA ALA A 26 -11.86 0.70 -0.96
C ALA A 26 -12.51 1.44 -2.15
N ASN A 27 -12.74 2.76 -2.01
CA ASN A 27 -13.24 3.57 -3.12
C ASN A 27 -12.22 3.68 -4.25
N ARG A 28 -10.92 3.74 -3.90
CA ARG A 28 -9.85 3.76 -4.89
C ARG A 28 -9.77 2.44 -5.66
N LEU A 29 -9.91 1.29 -4.99
CA LEU A 29 -10.01 -0.02 -5.62
C LEU A 29 -11.18 -0.04 -6.61
N LYS A 30 -12.39 0.41 -6.19
CA LYS A 30 -13.57 0.48 -7.07
C LYS A 30 -13.31 1.35 -8.32
N GLN A 31 -12.64 2.49 -8.18
CA GLN A 31 -12.28 3.34 -9.32
C GLN A 31 -11.31 2.64 -10.28
N LEU A 32 -10.25 2.02 -9.76
CA LEU A 32 -9.27 1.31 -10.56
C LEU A 32 -9.87 0.08 -11.25
N GLN A 33 -10.80 -0.60 -10.58
CA GLN A 33 -11.52 -1.75 -11.12
C GLN A 33 -12.38 -1.38 -12.33
N ARG A 34 -12.97 -0.17 -12.39
CA ARG A 34 -13.76 0.27 -13.55
C ARG A 34 -12.94 0.36 -14.83
N THR A 35 -11.66 0.66 -14.72
CA THR A 35 -10.74 0.77 -15.85
C THR A 35 -9.91 -0.50 -16.07
N SER A 36 -10.15 -1.56 -15.29
CA SER A 36 -9.43 -2.83 -15.39
C SER A 36 -10.41 -3.96 -15.69
N PRO A 37 -10.27 -4.66 -16.83
CA PRO A 37 -11.16 -5.77 -17.17
C PRO A 37 -10.96 -6.99 -16.26
N GLN A 38 -9.81 -7.07 -15.57
CA GLN A 38 -9.47 -8.16 -14.67
C GLN A 38 -9.64 -7.75 -13.21
N ARG A 39 -9.92 -8.72 -12.35
CA ARG A 39 -10.18 -8.46 -10.93
C ARG A 39 -8.92 -7.98 -10.20
N LEU A 40 -9.08 -6.92 -9.42
CA LEU A 40 -8.04 -6.35 -8.56
C LEU A 40 -8.31 -6.73 -7.11
N TYR A 41 -7.24 -6.93 -6.34
CA TYR A 41 -7.33 -7.30 -4.93
C TYR A 41 -6.62 -6.28 -4.06
N LEU A 42 -7.32 -5.71 -3.09
CA LEU A 42 -6.69 -4.88 -2.05
C LEU A 42 -6.09 -5.82 -1.00
N LEU A 43 -4.77 -6.01 -1.06
CA LEU A 43 -4.06 -6.94 -0.18
C LEU A 43 -3.82 -6.36 1.21
N HIS A 44 -3.45 -5.07 1.29
CA HIS A 44 -3.15 -4.45 2.58
C HIS A 44 -3.41 -2.94 2.59
N THR A 45 -3.64 -2.40 3.79
CA THR A 45 -3.73 -0.95 4.02
C THR A 45 -3.03 -0.54 5.31
N ILE A 46 -2.16 0.47 5.20
CA ILE A 46 -1.40 1.03 6.32
C ILE A 46 -1.95 2.42 6.61
N ARG A 47 -2.63 2.58 7.74
CA ARG A 47 -3.06 3.91 8.21
C ARG A 47 -1.83 4.71 8.63
N THR A 48 -1.77 6.00 8.31
CA THR A 48 -0.63 6.85 8.68
C THR A 48 -1.04 8.31 8.80
N PRO A 49 -0.43 9.09 9.72
CA PRO A 49 -0.62 10.53 9.77
C PRO A 49 -0.04 11.27 8.55
N ASP A 50 0.92 10.66 7.83
CA ASP A 50 1.50 11.19 6.60
C ASP A 50 1.62 10.10 5.52
N MET A 51 0.54 9.92 4.74
CA MET A 51 0.51 8.97 3.62
C MET A 51 1.41 9.39 2.45
N VAL A 52 1.81 10.66 2.39
CA VAL A 52 2.70 11.18 1.33
C VAL A 52 4.12 10.72 1.60
N ALA A 53 4.59 10.88 2.84
CA ALA A 53 5.92 10.44 3.24
C ALA A 53 6.07 8.91 3.16
N LEU A 54 5.09 8.17 3.67
CA LEU A 54 5.14 6.70 3.67
C LEU A 54 5.12 6.11 2.25
N GLU A 55 4.25 6.60 1.36
CA GLU A 55 4.24 6.15 -0.04
C GLU A 55 5.59 6.41 -0.71
N LYS A 56 6.16 7.61 -0.52
CA LYS A 56 7.45 7.97 -1.09
C LYS A 56 8.56 7.05 -0.60
N ALA A 57 8.61 6.75 0.70
CA ALA A 57 9.58 5.83 1.29
C ALA A 57 9.47 4.43 0.69
N LEU A 58 8.26 3.88 0.59
CA LEU A 58 8.03 2.57 -0.03
C LEU A 58 8.38 2.56 -1.52
N HIS A 59 8.06 3.63 -2.26
CA HIS A 59 8.44 3.76 -3.66
C HIS A 59 9.95 3.82 -3.86
N GLN A 60 10.69 4.44 -2.94
CA GLN A 60 12.15 4.46 -2.95
C GLN A 60 12.72 3.08 -2.60
N GLN A 61 12.22 2.44 -1.55
CA GLN A 61 12.63 1.11 -1.10
C GLN A 61 12.47 0.05 -2.21
N TYR A 62 11.33 0.06 -2.91
CA TYR A 62 11.05 -0.88 -4.00
C TYR A 62 11.30 -0.30 -5.40
N GLY A 63 12.04 0.81 -5.49
CA GLY A 63 12.25 1.54 -6.75
C GLY A 63 12.89 0.70 -7.85
N THR A 64 13.80 -0.21 -7.49
CA THR A 64 14.46 -1.14 -8.43
C THR A 64 13.52 -2.20 -8.99
N LYS A 65 12.37 -2.43 -8.34
CA LYS A 65 11.34 -3.40 -8.74
C LYS A 65 10.19 -2.76 -9.51
N LYS A 66 10.27 -1.45 -9.77
CA LYS A 66 9.24 -0.70 -10.50
C LYS A 66 9.31 -1.03 -11.99
N ASP A 67 8.15 -1.16 -12.62
CA ASP A 67 8.04 -1.42 -14.06
C ASP A 67 8.52 -0.21 -14.88
N ARG A 68 8.82 -0.42 -16.17
CA ARG A 68 9.33 0.62 -17.08
C ARG A 68 8.40 1.83 -17.22
N ARG A 69 7.09 1.65 -17.05
CA ARG A 69 6.08 2.72 -17.10
C ARG A 69 5.94 3.46 -15.77
N GLY A 70 6.52 2.93 -14.70
CA GLY A 70 6.53 3.56 -13.38
C GLY A 70 5.23 3.39 -12.58
N GLU A 71 4.29 2.59 -13.07
CA GLU A 71 2.93 2.51 -12.51
C GLU A 71 2.77 1.34 -11.53
N TYR A 72 3.53 0.27 -11.76
CA TYR A 72 3.46 -1.01 -11.05
C TYR A 72 4.83 -1.44 -10.53
N PHE A 73 4.80 -2.39 -9.59
CA PHE A 73 5.97 -3.06 -9.03
C PHE A 73 5.88 -4.57 -9.29
N ARG A 74 7.02 -5.20 -9.56
CA ARG A 74 7.16 -6.66 -9.58
C ARG A 74 7.72 -7.10 -8.23
N LEU A 75 6.80 -7.37 -7.31
CA LEU A 75 7.13 -7.76 -5.93
C LEU A 75 7.20 -9.30 -5.85
N SER A 76 8.14 -9.78 -5.06
CA SER A 76 8.21 -11.18 -4.64
C SER A 76 7.27 -11.41 -3.45
N ASP A 77 6.97 -12.65 -3.11
CA ASP A 77 6.13 -12.97 -1.95
C ASP A 77 6.70 -12.40 -0.63
N ASP A 78 8.02 -12.46 -0.45
CA ASP A 78 8.71 -11.80 0.69
C ASP A 78 8.47 -10.29 0.74
N ASP A 79 8.48 -9.59 -0.39
CA ASP A 79 8.22 -8.15 -0.42
C ASP A 79 6.78 -7.84 -0.03
N VAL A 80 5.83 -8.64 -0.54
CA VAL A 80 4.41 -8.52 -0.21
C VAL A 80 4.21 -8.74 1.27
N TRP A 81 4.84 -9.78 1.84
CA TRP A 81 4.77 -10.09 3.26
C TRP A 81 5.40 -9.00 4.12
N ALA A 82 6.56 -8.46 3.72
CA ALA A 82 7.21 -7.35 4.41
C ALA A 82 6.33 -6.10 4.45
N ILE A 83 5.68 -5.75 3.33
CA ILE A 83 4.74 -4.61 3.28
C ILE A 83 3.48 -4.90 4.11
N ALA A 84 2.94 -6.12 4.02
CA ALA A 84 1.75 -6.52 4.77
C ALA A 84 1.98 -6.54 6.30
N SER A 85 3.22 -6.77 6.72
CA SER A 85 3.63 -6.74 8.13
C SER A 85 3.77 -5.32 8.68
N LEU A 86 3.78 -4.29 7.82
CA LEU A 86 3.80 -2.91 8.27
C LEU A 86 2.44 -2.55 8.87
N ILE A 87 2.44 -2.24 10.16
CA ILE A 87 1.34 -1.56 10.85
C ILE A 87 1.65 -0.07 11.00
N SER A 88 0.61 0.75 11.15
CA SER A 88 0.80 2.17 11.49
C SER A 88 1.69 2.28 12.73
N PRO A 89 2.70 3.17 12.78
CA PRO A 89 3.54 3.33 13.97
C PRO A 89 2.70 3.67 15.22
N LYS A 90 1.57 4.38 15.06
CA LYS A 90 0.63 4.67 16.18
C LYS A 90 -0.16 3.46 16.69
N LEU A 91 -0.17 2.33 15.98
CA LEU A 91 -0.86 1.11 16.43
C LEU A 91 0.07 0.23 17.29
N LEU A 92 1.39 0.33 17.13
CA LEU A 92 2.34 -0.43 17.93
C LEU A 92 2.43 0.09 19.38
N ASP A 93 2.34 1.42 19.58
CA ASP A 93 2.24 2.02 20.92
C ASP A 93 0.94 1.61 21.64
N ALA A 94 -0.19 1.59 20.92
CA ALA A 94 -1.48 1.22 21.51
C ALA A 94 -1.59 -0.28 21.82
N ALA A 95 -0.95 -1.14 21.04
CA ALA A 95 -0.90 -2.58 21.30
C ALA A 95 0.03 -2.94 22.46
N SER A 96 1.02 -2.10 22.77
CA SER A 96 1.93 -2.29 23.91
C SER A 96 1.34 -1.81 25.24
N GLN A 97 0.30 -0.96 25.22
CA GLN A 97 -0.36 -0.43 26.42
C GLN A 97 -1.65 -1.17 26.83
N ALA A 98 -2.02 -2.25 26.13
CA ALA A 98 -3.21 -3.07 26.46
C ALA A 98 -2.84 -4.42 27.09
N ALA A 99 -1.57 -4.62 27.46
CA ALA A 99 -1.03 -5.86 28.02
C ALA A 99 -0.47 -5.69 29.45
N GLU A 100 -0.81 -4.59 30.13
CA GLU A 100 -0.43 -4.35 31.54
C GLU A 100 -1.66 -4.03 32.40
#